data_AF-A0A524PK96-F1
#
_entry.id   AF-A0A524PK96-F1
#
_cell.length_a   1.000
_cell.length_b   1.000
_cell.length_c   1.000
_cell.angle_alpha   90.00
_cell.angle_beta   90.00
_cell.angle_gamma   90.00
#
_symmetry.space_group_name_H-M   'P 1'
#
loop_
_entity.id
_entity.type
_entity.pdbx_description
1 polymer ?
#
loop_
_entity_poly.entity_id
_entity_poly.type
_entity_poly.pdbx_seq_one_letter_code
_entity_poly.pdbx_strand_id
1 'polypeptide(L)'
;MQLSKKLILYIFILVTIGSCIEPYFPGDLDYEPMLFIQAIVTDHPDIAPRVQLSNTYPLSTGEDEIIPYVNISGATVYIERDDGIRYYFSEQSWGKGIYYLPDPSFALVAGSSYMLFVETVDGQQFESGYEPYILPTEIEEIGYKYATDQTSELGETSEGYSFNVTTTGDGAESSYYRWEMDHTYRYKVSLHADFIWTGVRLVDTTNYHLVYCYMDDFVRGIYVGSTSGLT
;
A
#
# COMPACT_ATOMS: atom_id res chain seq x y z
N MET A 1 -58.44 14.15 17.18
CA MET A 1 -58.41 13.14 16.10
C MET A 1 -57.39 12.07 16.48
N GLN A 2 -57.83 10.85 16.81
CA GLN A 2 -56.89 9.76 17.09
C GLN A 2 -56.51 9.11 15.75
N LEU A 3 -55.30 9.36 15.25
CA LEU A 3 -54.79 8.63 14.09
C LEU A 3 -54.75 7.13 14.44
N SER A 4 -55.35 6.30 13.60
CA SER A 4 -55.35 4.85 13.81
C SER A 4 -53.91 4.32 13.72
N LYS A 5 -53.54 3.42 14.64
CA LYS A 5 -52.19 2.81 14.67
C LYS A 5 -51.77 2.20 13.33
N LYS A 6 -52.75 1.73 12.54
CA LYS A 6 -52.53 1.19 11.19
C LYS A 6 -52.09 2.28 10.19
N LEU A 7 -52.64 3.49 10.27
CA LEU A 7 -52.28 4.60 9.39
C LEU A 7 -50.83 5.07 9.66
N ILE A 8 -50.43 5.12 10.92
CA ILE A 8 -49.05 5.48 11.32
C ILE A 8 -48.06 4.43 10.80
N LEU A 9 -48.41 3.14 10.87
CA LEU A 9 -47.58 2.06 10.33
C LEU A 9 -47.42 2.17 8.81
N TYR A 10 -48.49 2.49 8.07
CA TYR A 10 -48.41 2.69 6.62
C TYR A 10 -47.53 3.88 6.24
N ILE A 11 -47.62 5.00 6.96
CA ILE A 11 -46.79 6.17 6.71
C ILE A 11 -45.31 5.86 7.02
N PHE A 12 -45.04 5.13 8.09
CA PHE A 12 -43.68 4.71 8.45
C PHE A 12 -43.06 3.81 7.36
N ILE A 13 -43.82 2.83 6.87
CA ILE A 13 -43.38 1.96 5.77
C ILE A 13 -43.14 2.77 4.48
N LEU A 14 -43.98 3.75 4.17
CA LEU A 14 -43.81 4.57 2.97
C LEU A 14 -42.54 5.44 3.01
N VAL A 15 -42.15 5.93 4.20
CA VAL A 15 -40.96 6.75 4.39
C VAL A 15 -39.68 5.92 4.30
N THR A 16 -39.69 4.65 4.75
CA THR A 16 -38.49 3.80 4.70
C THR A 16 -38.15 3.28 3.30
N ILE A 17 -39.13 3.20 2.38
CA ILE A 17 -38.90 2.71 1.00
C ILE A 17 -38.35 3.82 0.08
N GLY A 18 -38.47 5.10 0.48
CA GLY A 18 -37.99 6.25 -0.31
C GLY A 18 -36.52 6.63 -0.08
N SER A 19 -35.78 5.91 0.76
CA SER A 19 -34.40 6.23 1.12
C SER A 19 -33.36 5.54 0.23
N CYS A 20 -33.65 5.40 -1.07
CA CYS A 20 -32.62 4.97 -2.02
C CYS A 20 -31.57 6.08 -2.13
N ILE A 21 -30.33 5.78 -1.75
CA ILE A 21 -29.19 6.65 -2.05
C ILE A 21 -28.94 6.46 -3.55
N GLU A 22 -29.21 7.49 -4.35
CA GLU A 22 -28.85 7.49 -5.76
C GLU A 22 -27.32 7.60 -5.84
N PRO A 23 -26.61 6.58 -6.36
CA PRO A 23 -25.18 6.68 -6.54
C PRO A 23 -24.87 7.84 -7.48
N TYR A 24 -24.01 8.76 -7.02
CA TYR A 24 -23.51 9.85 -7.85
C TYR A 24 -22.40 9.31 -8.73
N PHE A 25 -22.66 9.21 -10.02
CA PHE A 25 -21.62 9.02 -11.02
C PHE A 25 -21.18 10.41 -11.49
N PRO A 26 -19.98 10.89 -11.11
CA PRO A 26 -19.41 12.01 -11.84
C PRO A 26 -19.38 11.55 -13.31
N GLY A 27 -20.02 12.31 -14.20
CA GLY A 27 -20.11 11.94 -15.62
C GLY A 27 -18.73 11.91 -16.28
N ASP A 28 -18.71 11.94 -17.62
CA ASP A 28 -17.46 12.05 -18.37
C ASP A 28 -16.78 13.41 -18.05
N LEU A 29 -15.97 13.42 -17.01
CA LEU A 29 -14.95 14.45 -16.81
C LEU A 29 -13.98 14.29 -17.98
N ASP A 30 -13.64 15.40 -18.65
CA ASP A 30 -12.59 15.40 -19.67
C ASP A 30 -11.33 14.76 -19.06
N TYR A 31 -10.99 13.56 -19.53
CA TYR A 31 -9.93 12.75 -18.97
C TYR A 31 -8.72 12.78 -19.90
N GLU A 32 -7.61 13.29 -19.37
CA GLU A 32 -6.30 13.20 -20.01
C GLU A 32 -5.40 12.27 -19.19
N PRO A 33 -4.80 11.23 -19.81
CA PRO A 33 -3.85 10.36 -19.12
C PRO A 33 -2.67 11.16 -18.58
N MET A 34 -2.42 11.05 -17.27
CA MET A 34 -1.27 11.66 -16.61
C MET A 34 -0.29 10.57 -16.19
N LEU A 35 1.01 10.85 -16.35
CA LEU A 35 2.05 9.98 -15.85
C LEU A 35 2.00 9.91 -14.32
N PHE A 36 1.92 8.70 -13.80
CA PHE A 36 2.05 8.37 -12.39
C PHE A 36 3.38 7.64 -12.18
N ILE A 37 4.22 8.22 -11.31
CA ILE A 37 5.56 7.72 -10.99
C ILE A 37 5.55 7.28 -9.53
N GLN A 38 5.76 6.00 -9.30
CA GLN A 38 5.99 5.47 -7.95
C GLN A 38 7.45 5.01 -7.85
N ALA A 39 8.21 5.63 -6.96
CA ALA A 39 9.62 5.29 -6.76
C ALA A 39 9.90 4.96 -5.29
N ILE A 40 10.76 3.95 -5.08
CA ILE A 40 11.33 3.61 -3.78
C ILE A 40 12.84 3.49 -3.97
N VAL A 41 13.58 4.35 -3.27
CA VAL A 41 15.03 4.28 -3.14
C VAL A 41 15.30 4.01 -1.67
N THR A 42 15.98 2.91 -1.36
CA THR A 42 16.14 2.41 0.00
C THR A 42 17.50 1.77 0.19
N ASP A 43 17.96 1.77 1.44
CA ASP A 43 19.12 1.06 1.98
C ASP A 43 18.76 -0.30 2.59
N HIS A 44 17.48 -0.71 2.53
CA HIS A 44 17.03 -1.97 3.09
C HIS A 44 17.66 -3.16 2.35
N PRO A 45 18.27 -4.13 3.06
CA PRO A 45 19.05 -5.21 2.43
C PRO A 45 18.22 -6.13 1.54
N ASP A 46 16.95 -6.33 1.86
CA ASP A 46 16.05 -7.24 1.12
C ASP A 46 15.18 -6.53 0.06
N ILE A 47 15.23 -5.20 -0.05
CA ILE A 47 14.38 -4.44 -0.96
C ILE A 47 15.27 -3.70 -1.97
N ALA A 48 15.22 -4.13 -3.22
CA ALA A 48 15.90 -3.43 -4.29
C ALA A 48 15.20 -2.10 -4.61
N PRO A 49 15.96 -1.00 -4.83
CA PRO A 49 15.39 0.24 -5.36
C PRO A 49 14.63 0.00 -6.67
N ARG A 50 13.43 0.58 -6.76
CA ARG A 50 12.54 0.39 -7.91
C ARG A 50 11.75 1.65 -8.25
N VAL A 51 11.41 1.77 -9.54
CA VAL A 51 10.53 2.79 -10.09
C VAL A 51 9.47 2.12 -10.94
N GLN A 52 8.20 2.44 -10.72
CA GLN A 52 7.07 1.99 -11.51
C GLN A 52 6.44 3.19 -12.20
N LEU A 53 6.23 3.05 -13.51
CA LEU A 53 5.62 4.06 -14.35
C LEU A 53 4.29 3.54 -14.91
N SER A 54 3.23 4.31 -14.71
CA SER A 54 1.90 4.02 -15.27
C SER A 54 1.19 5.31 -15.66
N ASN A 55 0.10 5.21 -16.42
CA ASN A 55 -0.84 6.32 -16.54
C ASN A 55 -1.93 6.22 -15.48
N THR A 56 -2.54 7.36 -15.16
CA THR A 56 -3.83 7.41 -14.46
C THR A 56 -4.91 6.66 -15.25
N TYR A 57 -6.11 6.56 -14.68
CA TYR A 57 -7.30 6.02 -15.35
C TYR A 57 -8.54 6.85 -14.98
N PRO A 58 -9.59 6.86 -15.82
CA PRO A 58 -10.80 7.64 -15.54
C PRO A 58 -11.50 7.15 -14.27
N LEU A 59 -12.07 8.07 -13.50
CA LEU A 59 -12.84 7.74 -12.29
C LEU A 59 -14.14 6.97 -12.60
N SER A 60 -14.68 7.11 -13.82
CA SER A 60 -15.87 6.39 -14.28
C SER A 60 -15.66 4.89 -14.49
N THR A 61 -14.40 4.42 -14.50
CA THR A 61 -14.06 2.99 -14.46
C THR A 61 -14.41 2.47 -13.06
N GLY A 62 -15.53 1.74 -12.94
CA GLY A 62 -16.05 1.26 -11.65
C GLY A 62 -15.09 0.31 -10.92
N GLU A 63 -15.24 0.18 -9.60
CA GLU A 63 -14.41 -0.68 -8.73
C GLU A 63 -14.40 -2.17 -9.14
N ASP A 64 -15.43 -2.61 -9.87
CA ASP A 64 -15.60 -3.99 -10.34
C ASP A 64 -14.94 -4.29 -11.70
N GLU A 65 -14.44 -3.27 -12.41
CA GLU A 65 -13.68 -3.49 -13.64
C GLU A 65 -12.20 -3.71 -13.31
N ILE A 66 -11.59 -4.73 -13.94
CA ILE A 66 -10.14 -4.94 -13.88
C ILE A 66 -9.48 -3.70 -14.47
N ILE A 67 -9.07 -2.75 -13.63
CA ILE A 67 -8.39 -1.53 -14.05
C ILE A 67 -7.09 -1.97 -14.73
N PRO A 68 -6.91 -1.74 -16.04
CA PRO A 68 -5.63 -2.00 -16.66
C PRO A 68 -4.66 -0.96 -16.11
N TYR A 69 -3.73 -1.38 -15.25
CA TYR A 69 -2.52 -0.60 -15.01
C TYR A 69 -1.85 -0.38 -16.37
N VAL A 70 -2.01 0.82 -16.94
CA VAL A 70 -1.41 1.17 -18.23
C VAL A 70 0.05 1.50 -17.96
N ASN A 71 0.86 0.45 -17.83
CA ASN A 71 2.27 0.57 -17.54
C ASN A 71 3.02 1.21 -18.72
N ILE A 72 4.00 2.07 -18.40
CA ILE A 72 4.82 2.78 -19.38
C ILE A 72 6.21 2.15 -19.45
N SER A 73 6.48 1.49 -20.58
CA SER A 73 7.73 0.79 -20.86
C SER A 73 8.69 1.63 -21.70
N GLY A 74 9.98 1.25 -21.68
CA GLY A 74 11.02 1.84 -22.52
C GLY A 74 11.52 3.23 -22.09
N ALA A 75 11.15 3.70 -20.90
CA ALA A 75 11.64 4.97 -20.37
C ALA A 75 13.11 4.86 -19.92
N THR A 76 13.82 5.98 -19.97
CA THR A 76 15.12 6.13 -19.33
C THR A 76 14.89 6.62 -17.90
N VAL A 77 15.39 5.86 -16.92
CA VAL A 77 15.20 6.16 -15.50
C VAL A 77 16.54 6.09 -14.78
N TYR A 78 16.89 7.13 -14.03
CA TYR A 78 18.06 7.11 -13.16
C TYR A 78 17.82 7.97 -11.91
N ILE A 79 18.60 7.70 -10.87
CA ILE A 79 18.79 8.64 -9.77
C ILE A 79 20.16 9.31 -9.93
N GLU A 80 20.20 10.61 -9.70
CA GLU A 80 21.41 11.43 -9.69
C GLU A 80 21.69 11.88 -8.26
N ARG A 81 22.92 11.65 -7.79
CA ARG A 81 23.41 12.17 -6.52
C ARG A 81 23.94 13.59 -6.73
N ASP A 82 23.92 14.42 -5.68
CA ASP A 82 24.40 15.81 -5.67
C ASP A 82 25.82 16.06 -6.20
N ASP A 83 26.68 15.03 -6.25
CA ASP A 83 28.01 15.08 -6.86
C ASP A 83 28.05 14.68 -8.36
N GLY A 84 26.88 14.48 -8.97
CA GLY A 84 26.69 14.17 -10.38
C GLY A 84 26.78 12.68 -10.73
N ILE A 85 27.00 11.78 -9.75
CA ILE A 85 26.97 10.34 -10.02
C ILE A 85 25.54 9.88 -10.32
N ARG A 86 25.37 9.11 -11.41
CA ARG A 86 24.08 8.58 -11.85
C ARG A 86 24.02 7.07 -11.72
N TYR A 87 22.89 6.59 -11.21
CA TYR A 87 22.57 5.16 -11.11
C TYR A 87 21.35 4.86 -11.95
N TYR A 88 21.54 4.09 -13.02
CA TYR A 88 20.52 3.82 -14.03
C TYR A 88 19.70 2.58 -13.67
N PHE A 89 18.38 2.71 -13.78
CA PHE A 89 17.45 1.60 -13.59
C PHE A 89 17.26 0.84 -14.90
N SER A 90 16.95 -0.44 -14.81
CA SER A 90 16.67 -1.33 -15.94
C SER A 90 15.26 -1.91 -15.83
N GLU A 91 14.50 -1.78 -16.92
CA GLU A 91 13.17 -2.38 -17.02
C GLU A 91 13.25 -3.91 -16.99
N GLN A 92 12.37 -4.53 -16.20
CA GLN A 92 12.34 -5.99 -16.08
C GLN A 92 11.47 -6.62 -17.17
N SER A 93 11.95 -7.73 -17.74
CA SER A 93 11.23 -8.46 -18.79
C SER A 93 9.89 -9.05 -18.34
N TRP A 94 9.74 -9.34 -17.04
CA TRP A 94 8.54 -9.90 -16.42
C TRP A 94 7.57 -8.84 -15.88
N GLY A 95 7.96 -7.56 -15.88
CA GLY A 95 7.18 -6.46 -15.33
C GLY A 95 7.31 -5.21 -16.19
N LYS A 96 6.46 -5.11 -17.23
CA LYS A 96 6.40 -3.91 -18.07
C LYS A 96 6.14 -2.67 -17.21
N GLY A 97 6.92 -1.62 -17.42
CA GLY A 97 6.87 -0.36 -16.68
C GLY A 97 7.42 -0.42 -15.26
N ILE A 98 8.07 -1.52 -14.86
CA ILE A 98 8.77 -1.64 -13.57
C ILE A 98 10.28 -1.71 -13.83
N TYR A 99 10.99 -0.74 -13.28
CA TYR A 99 12.41 -0.54 -13.43
C TYR A 99 13.09 -0.79 -12.08
N TYR A 100 14.14 -1.61 -12.07
CA TYR A 100 14.93 -1.89 -10.87
C TYR A 100 16.34 -1.39 -11.05
N LEU A 101 16.98 -0.97 -9.96
CA LEU A 101 18.39 -0.63 -9.99
C LEU A 101 19.23 -1.91 -9.97
N PRO A 102 19.95 -2.25 -11.06
CA PRO A 102 20.69 -3.51 -11.15
C PRO A 102 22.08 -3.43 -10.51
N ASP A 103 22.55 -2.24 -10.14
CA ASP A 103 23.89 -2.00 -9.62
C ASP A 103 24.01 -2.53 -8.18
N PRO A 104 24.75 -3.63 -7.95
CA PRO A 104 24.90 -4.21 -6.61
C PRO A 104 25.82 -3.37 -5.71
N SER A 105 26.53 -2.39 -6.26
CA SER A 105 27.39 -1.47 -5.51
C SER A 105 26.66 -0.22 -5.03
N PHE A 106 25.41 -0.03 -5.47
CA PHE A 106 24.61 1.09 -5.02
C PHE A 106 24.38 1.01 -3.50
N ALA A 107 24.72 2.10 -2.83
CA ALA A 107 24.40 2.32 -1.44
C ALA A 107 24.06 3.80 -1.26
N LEU A 108 23.06 4.08 -0.44
CA LEU A 108 22.74 5.45 -0.03
C LEU A 108 23.86 5.97 0.88
N VAL A 109 24.31 7.19 0.62
CA VAL A 109 25.39 7.85 1.36
C VAL A 109 24.79 8.93 2.23
N ALA A 110 24.92 8.77 3.55
CA ALA A 110 24.38 9.71 4.53
C ALA A 110 24.88 11.15 4.26
N GLY A 111 23.94 12.09 4.23
CA GLY A 111 24.21 13.50 3.96
C GLY A 111 24.33 13.88 2.49
N SER A 112 24.30 12.92 1.55
CA SER A 112 24.11 13.20 0.13
C SER A 112 22.63 13.36 -0.20
N SER A 113 22.33 14.16 -1.22
CA SER A 113 20.99 14.30 -1.78
C SER A 113 20.85 13.58 -3.12
N TYR A 114 19.64 13.09 -3.41
CA TYR A 114 19.33 12.32 -4.61
C TYR A 114 18.12 12.90 -5.35
N MET A 115 18.19 12.94 -6.67
CA MET A 115 17.13 13.36 -7.58
C MET A 115 16.75 12.20 -8.50
N LEU A 116 15.46 11.91 -8.63
CA LEU A 116 14.95 10.99 -9.65
C LEU A 116 14.79 11.73 -10.98
N PHE A 117 15.25 11.11 -12.06
CA PHE A 117 15.00 11.54 -13.43
C PHE A 117 14.29 10.44 -14.22
N VAL A 118 13.28 10.84 -15.00
CA VAL A 118 12.52 9.97 -15.91
C VAL A 118 12.37 10.66 -17.26
N GLU A 119 12.75 9.97 -18.34
CA GLU A 119 12.46 10.37 -19.71
C GLU A 119 11.68 9.27 -20.41
N THR A 120 10.46 9.60 -20.83
CA THR A 120 9.56 8.67 -21.53
C THR A 120 9.96 8.53 -23.01
N VAL A 121 9.47 7.48 -23.68
CA VAL A 121 9.80 7.19 -25.09
C VAL A 121 9.35 8.27 -26.08
N ASP A 122 8.35 9.07 -25.72
CA ASP A 122 7.86 10.23 -26.46
C ASP A 122 8.62 11.52 -26.15
N GLY A 123 9.65 11.45 -25.30
CA GLY A 123 10.59 12.54 -25.02
C GLY A 123 10.15 13.50 -23.92
N GLN A 124 9.10 13.17 -23.15
CA GLN A 124 8.74 13.96 -21.96
C GLN A 124 9.72 13.66 -20.83
N GLN A 125 10.14 14.70 -20.11
CA GLN A 125 11.14 14.61 -19.06
C GLN A 125 10.55 15.08 -17.72
N PHE A 126 10.84 14.33 -16.67
CA PHE A 126 10.39 14.59 -15.31
C PHE A 126 11.57 14.46 -14.36
N GLU A 127 11.67 15.40 -13.43
CA GLU A 127 12.67 15.40 -12.37
C GLU A 127 12.00 15.65 -11.02
N SER A 128 12.46 14.96 -9.98
CA SER A 128 12.10 15.30 -8.61
C SER A 128 12.94 16.48 -8.10
N GLY A 129 12.63 16.97 -6.90
CA GLY A 129 13.63 17.70 -6.13
C GLY A 129 14.78 16.79 -5.70
N TYR A 130 15.89 17.40 -5.29
CA TYR A 130 16.94 16.71 -4.55
C TYR A 130 16.48 16.48 -3.11
N GLU A 131 16.36 15.21 -2.72
CA GLU A 131 15.97 14.83 -1.36
C GLU A 131 17.20 14.31 -0.60
N PRO A 132 17.49 14.83 0.60
CA PRO A 132 18.61 14.38 1.40
C PRO A 132 18.35 12.97 1.95
N TYR A 133 19.36 12.10 1.85
CA TYR A 133 19.33 10.83 2.57
C TYR A 133 19.88 11.03 3.99
N ILE A 134 18.95 10.98 4.95
CA ILE A 134 19.21 11.04 6.38
C ILE A 134 19.18 9.61 6.91
N LEU A 135 20.08 9.30 7.85
CA LEU A 135 20.09 7.98 8.47
C LEU A 135 18.78 7.74 9.23
N PRO A 136 18.16 6.56 9.06
CA PRO A 136 16.92 6.24 9.76
C PRO A 136 17.17 6.14 11.27
N THR A 137 16.21 6.63 12.07
CA THR A 137 16.20 6.46 13.52
C THR A 137 16.00 4.99 13.88
N GLU A 138 16.80 4.47 14.80
CA GLU A 138 16.68 3.09 15.26
C GLU A 138 15.36 2.86 16.01
N ILE A 139 14.73 1.72 15.73
CA ILE A 139 13.57 1.25 16.47
C ILE A 139 14.07 0.50 17.71
N GLU A 140 13.72 1.00 18.90
CA GLU A 140 14.08 0.36 20.17
C GLU A 140 13.17 -0.81 20.50
N GLU A 141 11.86 -0.58 20.36
CA GLU A 141 10.84 -1.51 20.80
C GLU A 141 9.63 -1.45 19.88
N ILE A 142 9.08 -2.63 19.59
CA ILE A 142 7.78 -2.79 18.94
C ILE A 142 6.90 -3.59 19.89
N GLY A 143 5.94 -2.91 20.52
CA GLY A 143 4.90 -3.52 21.32
C GLY A 143 3.63 -3.73 20.50
N TYR A 144 2.83 -4.72 20.85
CA TYR A 144 1.49 -4.88 20.28
C TYR A 144 0.48 -5.25 21.36
N LYS A 145 -0.77 -4.83 21.16
CA LYS A 145 -1.92 -5.24 21.97
C LYS A 145 -3.10 -5.51 21.06
N TYR A 146 -3.91 -6.50 21.40
CA TYR A 146 -5.22 -6.65 20.80
C TYR A 146 -6.22 -5.86 21.65
N ALA A 147 -6.92 -4.92 21.04
CA ALA A 147 -7.81 -4.00 21.74
C ALA A 147 -8.98 -3.55 20.85
N THR A 148 -10.00 -2.99 21.49
CA THR A 148 -11.04 -2.22 20.83
C THR A 148 -10.74 -0.74 21.01
N ASP A 149 -10.35 -0.06 19.93
CA ASP A 149 -9.96 1.35 19.95
C ASP A 149 -10.93 2.19 19.09
N GLN A 150 -11.04 3.48 19.39
CA GLN A 150 -11.80 4.42 18.55
C GLN A 150 -11.01 4.72 17.27
N THR A 151 -11.64 4.53 16.12
CA THR A 151 -11.00 4.65 14.80
C THR A 151 -11.52 5.83 13.97
N SER A 152 -12.51 6.57 14.46
CA SER A 152 -13.01 7.78 13.78
C SER A 152 -13.39 8.90 14.74
N GLU A 153 -13.38 10.13 14.25
CA GLU A 153 -13.81 11.33 15.00
C GLU A 153 -15.29 11.27 15.42
N LEU A 154 -16.09 10.42 14.76
CA LEU A 154 -17.49 10.17 15.06
C LEU A 154 -17.69 9.14 16.20
N GLY A 155 -16.60 8.62 16.76
CA GLY A 155 -16.61 7.69 17.89
C GLY A 155 -16.83 6.23 17.50
N GLU A 156 -16.66 5.87 16.24
CA GLU A 156 -16.71 4.46 15.82
C GLU A 156 -15.54 3.71 16.44
N THR A 157 -15.81 2.49 16.91
CA THR A 157 -14.80 1.62 17.52
C THR A 157 -14.57 0.40 16.64
N SER A 158 -13.31 0.02 16.48
CA SER A 158 -12.93 -1.22 15.78
C SER A 158 -12.06 -2.07 16.68
N GLU A 159 -12.21 -3.39 16.58
CA GLU A 159 -11.37 -4.36 17.26
C GLU A 159 -10.21 -4.75 16.35
N GLY A 160 -8.99 -4.71 16.88
CA GLY A 160 -7.80 -4.99 16.09
C GLY A 160 -6.52 -5.01 16.90
N TYR A 161 -5.40 -5.21 16.20
CA TYR A 161 -4.08 -5.06 16.79
C TYR A 161 -3.64 -3.60 16.72
N SER A 162 -3.26 -3.06 17.86
CA SER A 162 -2.55 -1.78 17.97
C SER A 162 -1.07 -2.09 18.16
N PHE A 163 -0.24 -1.50 17.30
CA PHE A 163 1.23 -1.58 17.37
C PHE A 163 1.77 -0.26 17.90
N ASN A 164 2.66 -0.33 18.88
CA ASN A 164 3.36 0.83 19.43
C ASN A 164 4.84 0.68 19.10
N VAL A 165 5.41 1.69 18.45
CA VAL A 165 6.80 1.70 18.03
C VAL A 165 7.53 2.81 18.79
N THR A 166 8.56 2.42 19.54
CA THR A 166 9.44 3.32 20.27
C THR A 166 10.74 3.49 19.49
N THR A 167 11.22 4.74 19.38
CA THR A 167 12.46 5.07 18.66
C THR A 167 13.36 5.94 19.54
N THR A 168 14.68 5.84 19.36
CA THR A 168 15.73 6.53 20.14
C THR A 168 15.83 8.05 19.90
N GLY A 169 14.97 8.63 19.07
CA GLY A 169 15.18 9.98 18.52
C GLY A 169 15.36 11.07 19.59
N ASP A 170 16.43 11.84 19.48
CA ASP A 170 16.82 12.96 20.33
C ASP A 170 15.99 14.25 20.07
N GLY A 171 14.92 14.14 19.28
CA GLY A 171 13.94 15.21 19.04
C GLY A 171 14.47 16.42 18.27
N ALA A 172 15.74 16.39 17.82
CA ALA A 172 16.41 17.51 17.17
C ALA A 172 16.10 17.62 15.66
N GLU A 173 15.78 16.50 14.99
CA GLU A 173 15.36 16.49 13.58
C GLU A 173 14.00 15.82 13.41
N SER A 174 13.17 16.36 12.52
CA SER A 174 11.86 15.78 12.20
C SER A 174 12.04 14.44 11.51
N SER A 175 11.77 13.34 12.21
CA SER A 175 11.71 12.01 11.61
C SER A 175 10.37 11.84 10.89
N TYR A 176 10.42 11.53 9.59
CA TYR A 176 9.24 11.16 8.80
C TYR A 176 9.13 9.64 8.77
N TYR A 177 7.98 9.12 9.16
CA TYR A 177 7.72 7.67 9.17
C TYR A 177 6.67 7.34 8.13
N ARG A 178 6.97 6.33 7.30
CA ARG A 178 6.00 5.70 6.41
C ARG A 178 5.72 4.30 6.93
N TRP A 179 4.43 3.99 7.09
CA TRP A 179 3.98 2.67 7.51
C TRP A 179 3.45 1.89 6.31
N GLU A 180 3.98 0.70 6.12
CA GLU A 180 3.50 -0.29 5.15
C GLU A 180 3.29 -1.57 5.95
N MET A 181 2.12 -2.19 5.83
CA MET A 181 1.76 -3.37 6.60
C MET A 181 1.24 -4.46 5.68
N ASP A 182 1.84 -5.63 5.80
CA ASP A 182 1.33 -6.89 5.26
C ASP A 182 0.93 -7.80 6.42
N HIS A 183 -0.13 -8.59 6.25
CA HIS A 183 -0.52 -9.57 7.26
C HIS A 183 -0.79 -10.95 6.67
N THR A 184 -0.25 -11.96 7.34
CA THR A 184 -0.39 -13.38 6.99
C THR A 184 -0.96 -14.14 8.18
N TYR A 185 -2.12 -14.74 8.02
CA TYR A 185 -2.70 -15.65 9.00
C TYR A 185 -2.02 -17.01 8.93
N ARG A 186 -1.55 -17.52 10.07
CA ARG A 186 -1.11 -18.92 10.19
C ARG A 186 -2.17 -19.74 10.94
N TYR A 187 -2.84 -20.63 10.22
CA TYR A 187 -3.79 -21.57 10.79
C TYR A 187 -3.08 -22.86 11.15
N LYS A 188 -3.34 -23.39 12.34
CA LYS A 188 -2.94 -24.74 12.73
C LYS A 188 -4.15 -25.66 12.67
N VAL A 189 -4.15 -26.61 11.75
CA VAL A 189 -5.20 -27.63 11.68
C VAL A 189 -4.94 -28.74 12.70
N SER A 190 -6.00 -29.34 13.24
CA SER A 190 -5.87 -30.41 14.25
C SER A 190 -5.43 -31.75 13.66
N LEU A 191 -5.66 -31.96 12.36
CA LEU A 191 -5.37 -33.20 11.64
C LEU A 191 -4.31 -32.91 10.58
N HIS A 192 -3.38 -33.84 10.41
CA HIS A 192 -2.38 -33.77 9.34
C HIS A 192 -3.01 -34.22 8.02
N ALA A 193 -2.57 -33.63 6.91
CA ALA A 193 -2.96 -34.06 5.58
C ALA A 193 -2.09 -35.23 5.12
N ASP A 194 -2.72 -36.40 4.91
CA ASP A 194 -2.04 -37.57 4.32
C ASP A 194 -1.92 -37.44 2.80
N PHE A 195 -2.75 -36.60 2.16
CA PHE A 195 -2.75 -36.40 0.72
C PHE A 195 -3.01 -34.92 0.35
N ILE A 196 -2.34 -34.45 -0.70
CA ILE A 196 -2.65 -33.18 -1.38
C ILE A 196 -3.23 -33.48 -2.76
N TRP A 197 -4.30 -32.77 -3.13
CA TRP A 197 -4.81 -32.73 -4.51
C TRP A 197 -4.09 -31.64 -5.31
N THR A 198 -3.38 -32.00 -6.37
CA THR A 198 -2.61 -31.03 -7.20
C THR A 198 -3.43 -30.42 -8.34
N GLY A 199 -4.74 -30.62 -8.37
CA GLY A 199 -5.58 -30.32 -9.54
C GLY A 199 -5.66 -31.45 -10.57
N VAL A 200 -4.76 -32.45 -10.50
CA VAL A 200 -4.68 -33.55 -11.49
C VAL A 200 -4.62 -34.93 -10.82
N ARG A 201 -3.93 -35.05 -9.68
CA ARG A 201 -3.82 -36.31 -8.92
C ARG A 201 -3.71 -36.05 -7.42
N LEU A 202 -4.01 -37.09 -6.64
CA LEU A 202 -3.64 -37.13 -5.23
C LEU A 202 -2.15 -37.48 -5.11
N VAL A 203 -1.44 -36.73 -4.29
CA VAL A 203 -0.05 -36.96 -3.93
C VAL A 203 0.00 -37.28 -2.44
N ASP A 204 0.62 -38.41 -2.09
CA ASP A 204 0.86 -38.81 -0.70
C ASP A 204 1.81 -37.81 -0.04
N THR A 205 1.37 -37.25 1.08
CA THR A 205 2.10 -36.28 1.89
C THR A 205 2.29 -36.75 3.32
N THR A 206 2.17 -38.04 3.60
CA THR A 206 2.26 -38.60 4.98
C THR A 206 3.60 -38.30 5.66
N ASN A 207 4.66 -38.02 4.87
CA ASN A 207 5.99 -37.60 5.38
C ASN A 207 6.15 -36.08 5.53
N TYR A 208 5.16 -35.29 5.11
CA TYR A 208 5.12 -33.84 5.26
C TYR A 208 4.12 -33.52 6.36
N HIS A 209 4.58 -32.96 7.49
CA HIS A 209 3.70 -32.48 8.56
C HIS A 209 2.98 -31.19 8.13
N LEU A 210 2.04 -31.32 7.20
CA LEU A 210 1.19 -30.25 6.69
C LEU A 210 0.07 -29.97 7.69
N VAL A 211 0.46 -29.26 8.74
CA VAL A 211 -0.42 -28.86 9.86
C VAL A 211 -0.64 -27.35 9.87
N TYR A 212 0.17 -26.61 9.12
CA TYR A 212 0.09 -25.16 9.03
C TYR A 212 -0.37 -24.74 7.64
N CYS A 213 -1.41 -23.91 7.59
CA CYS A 213 -1.84 -23.20 6.40
C CYS A 213 -1.58 -21.71 6.60
N TYR A 214 -1.20 -21.02 5.53
CA TYR A 214 -0.97 -19.59 5.53
C TYR A 214 -1.98 -18.91 4.59
N MET A 215 -2.49 -17.76 4.97
CA MET A 215 -3.35 -16.93 4.14
C MET A 215 -2.92 -15.49 4.27
N ASP A 216 -2.45 -14.93 3.17
CA ASP A 216 -2.19 -13.50 3.05
C ASP A 216 -3.52 -12.78 2.82
N ASP A 217 -3.67 -11.62 3.43
CA ASP A 217 -4.84 -10.76 3.29
C ASP A 217 -4.37 -9.29 3.21
N PHE A 218 -5.25 -8.37 2.86
CA PHE A 218 -4.92 -6.93 2.81
C PHE A 218 -5.28 -6.24 4.12
N VAL A 219 -4.42 -5.32 4.56
CA VAL A 219 -4.72 -4.48 5.72
C VAL A 219 -5.71 -3.40 5.27
N ARG A 220 -6.96 -3.46 5.76
CA ARG A 220 -8.06 -2.56 5.35
C ARG A 220 -7.81 -1.08 5.67
N GLY A 221 -6.87 -0.79 6.57
CA GLY A 221 -6.48 0.57 6.90
C GLY A 221 -5.44 0.60 8.01
N ILE A 222 -4.57 1.62 7.97
CA ILE A 222 -3.60 1.90 9.02
C ILE A 222 -4.02 3.22 9.67
N TYR A 223 -4.30 3.17 10.97
CA TYR A 223 -4.62 4.35 11.77
C TYR A 223 -3.39 4.72 12.58
N VAL A 224 -2.81 5.89 12.29
CA VAL A 224 -1.58 6.35 12.92
C VAL A 224 -1.90 7.41 13.95
N GLY A 225 -1.37 7.24 15.16
CA GLY A 225 -1.38 8.26 16.21
C GLY A 225 0.05 8.49 16.70
N SER A 226 0.37 9.72 17.10
CA SER A 226 1.66 10.06 17.71
C SER A 226 1.45 10.52 19.13
N THR A 227 2.25 9.98 20.06
CA THR A 227 2.34 10.47 21.43
C THR A 227 3.37 11.60 21.59
N SER A 228 4.03 12.00 20.50
CA SER A 228 4.98 13.12 20.51
C SER A 228 4.27 14.41 20.91
N GLY A 229 4.78 15.09 21.95
CA GLY A 229 4.24 16.35 22.45
C GLY A 229 3.06 16.22 23.43
N LEU A 230 2.64 15.01 23.82
CA LEU A 230 1.72 14.80 24.93
C LEU A 230 2.50 14.81 26.26
N THR A 231 2.66 16.01 26.84
CA THR A 231 3.15 16.22 28.22
C THR A 231 1.99 16.52 29.17
#